data_AF-J2H415-F1
#
_entry.id   AF-J2H415-F1
#
_cell.length_a   1.000
_cell.length_b   1.000
_cell.length_c   1.000
_cell.angle_alpha   90.00
_cell.angle_beta   90.00
_cell.angle_gamma   90.00
#
_symmetry.space_group_name_H-M   'P 1'
#
loop_
_entity.id
_entity.type
_entity.pdbx_description
1 polymer ?
#
loop_
_entity_poly.entity_id
_entity_poly.type
_entity_poly.pdbx_seq_one_letter_code
_entity_poly.pdbx_strand_id
1 'polypeptide(L)'
;MDKDCIDRLIALGSDPASIQRIQDLAAREMKRAGLGYTLHNACAATLSQFLIAAGVNVPVTLGAGKLAARLGPGGRGWDRVAVGGQRAGDVGVTVDNTAPAGADHIYLVVERVDADEMVIADNQAPNRHARFASGQGKTRTDYFLRAPEARGFIAMDRLAVDDAATYPDQDEDSNDLPEPFADDGGPTPANVNEIRGRR
;
A
#
# COMPACT_ATOMS: atom_id res chain seq x y z
N MET A 1 1.25 -0.75 18.49
CA MET A 1 0.16 -1.03 17.52
C MET A 1 0.35 -0.11 16.32
N ASP A 2 -0.19 -0.41 15.14
CA ASP A 2 0.00 0.42 13.94
C ASP A 2 -0.39 1.89 14.17
N LYS A 3 -1.45 2.13 14.96
CA LYS A 3 -1.88 3.48 15.36
C LYS A 3 -0.76 4.32 15.99
N ASP A 4 0.14 3.69 16.75
CA ASP A 4 1.21 4.38 17.48
C ASP A 4 2.33 4.83 16.54
N CYS A 5 2.31 4.33 15.30
CA CYS A 5 3.24 4.68 14.24
C CYS A 5 2.70 5.78 13.31
N ILE A 6 1.43 6.16 13.40
CA ILE A 6 0.77 7.04 12.42
C ILE A 6 1.35 8.45 12.44
N ASP A 7 1.61 9.04 13.60
CA ASP A 7 2.24 10.36 13.68
C ASP A 7 3.63 10.36 13.03
N ARG A 8 4.37 9.26 13.21
CA ARG A 8 5.68 9.08 12.56
C ARG A 8 5.55 8.90 11.05
N LEU A 9 4.55 8.14 10.61
CA LEU A 9 4.24 7.92 9.19
C LEU A 9 3.93 9.25 8.49
N ILE A 10 3.07 10.08 9.10
CA ILE A 10 2.72 11.41 8.59
C ILE A 10 3.97 12.31 8.56
N ALA A 11 4.79 12.31 9.61
CA ALA A 11 6.01 13.11 9.66
C ALA A 11 7.00 12.73 8.55
N LEU A 12 7.16 11.43 8.27
CA LEU A 12 8.00 10.94 7.17
C LEU A 12 7.45 11.38 5.80
N GLY A 13 6.13 11.25 5.59
CA GLY A 13 5.48 11.67 4.34
C GLY A 13 5.42 13.19 4.15
N SER A 14 5.60 13.96 5.21
CA SER A 14 5.54 15.43 5.17
C SER A 14 6.90 16.07 4.88
N ASP A 15 8.00 15.35 5.08
CA ASP A 15 9.37 15.85 4.95
C ASP A 15 10.01 15.43 3.60
N PRO A 16 10.36 16.38 2.70
CA PRO A 16 11.02 16.09 1.43
C PRO A 16 12.25 15.19 1.51
N ALA A 17 13.11 15.41 2.51
CA ALA A 17 14.33 14.61 2.68
C ALA A 17 14.00 13.16 3.06
N SER A 18 12.92 12.93 3.79
CA SER A 18 12.43 11.59 4.13
C SER A 18 11.75 10.93 2.94
N ILE A 19 10.94 11.66 2.16
CA ILE A 19 10.32 11.16 0.93
C ILE A 19 11.39 10.65 -0.04
N GLN A 20 12.42 11.45 -0.32
CA GLN A 20 13.50 11.05 -1.23
C GLN A 20 14.23 9.80 -0.74
N ARG A 21 14.59 9.73 0.55
CA ARG A 21 15.26 8.54 1.12
C ARG A 21 14.40 7.29 1.00
N ILE A 22 13.08 7.42 1.16
CA ILE A 22 12.13 6.31 1.06
C ILE A 22 11.97 5.85 -0.38
N GLN A 23 11.91 6.79 -1.33
CA GLN A 23 11.93 6.47 -2.76
C GLN A 23 13.22 5.75 -3.17
N ASP A 24 14.38 6.17 -2.64
CA ASP A 24 15.66 5.49 -2.88
C ASP A 24 15.68 4.06 -2.32
N LEU A 25 15.07 3.84 -1.15
CA LEU A 25 14.89 2.50 -0.57
C LEU A 25 14.00 1.65 -1.46
N ALA A 26 12.84 2.16 -1.87
CA ALA A 26 11.93 1.47 -2.76
C ALA A 26 12.59 1.12 -4.10
N ALA A 27 13.35 2.05 -4.70
CA ALA A 27 14.11 1.81 -5.92
C ALA A 27 15.14 0.68 -5.78
N ARG A 28 15.80 0.58 -4.62
CA ARG A 28 16.72 -0.54 -4.33
C ARG A 28 15.98 -1.88 -4.26
N GLU A 29 14.80 -1.93 -3.63
CA GLU A 29 14.02 -3.17 -3.54
C GLU A 29 13.44 -3.58 -4.90
N MET A 30 12.91 -2.63 -5.67
CA MET A 30 12.48 -2.88 -7.06
C MET A 30 13.62 -3.49 -7.88
N LYS A 31 14.82 -2.89 -7.80
CA LYS A 31 16.01 -3.40 -8.51
C LYS A 31 16.40 -4.81 -8.07
N ARG A 32 16.33 -5.11 -6.77
CA ARG A 32 16.62 -6.46 -6.24
C ARG A 32 15.60 -7.50 -6.72
N ALA A 33 14.35 -7.10 -6.91
CA ALA A 33 13.31 -7.94 -7.51
C ALA A 33 13.45 -8.10 -9.04
N GLY A 34 14.50 -7.55 -9.66
CA GLY A 34 14.70 -7.59 -11.11
C GLY A 34 13.83 -6.59 -11.87
N LEU A 35 13.20 -5.64 -11.18
CA LEU A 35 12.29 -4.65 -11.75
C LEU A 35 12.92 -3.26 -11.80
N GLY A 36 12.49 -2.45 -12.76
CA GLY A 36 12.83 -1.02 -12.81
C GLY A 36 11.97 -0.20 -11.84
N TYR A 37 12.51 0.88 -11.30
CA TYR A 37 11.74 1.89 -10.58
C TYR A 37 11.34 3.01 -11.55
N THR A 38 10.04 3.27 -11.67
CA THR A 38 9.48 4.38 -12.43
C THR A 38 8.40 5.08 -11.60
N LEU A 39 8.00 6.27 -12.06
CA LEU A 39 6.89 7.02 -11.47
C LEU A 39 5.54 6.28 -11.60
N HIS A 40 5.45 5.25 -12.44
CA HIS A 40 4.24 4.47 -12.68
C HIS A 40 4.27 3.08 -12.06
N ASN A 41 5.42 2.61 -11.54
CA ASN A 41 5.56 1.25 -11.00
C ASN A 41 6.42 1.22 -9.72
N ALA A 42 5.95 1.82 -8.64
CA ALA A 42 6.59 1.64 -7.33
C ALA A 42 5.70 2.07 -6.16
N CYS A 43 4.43 2.38 -6.39
CA CYS A 43 3.56 2.99 -5.38
C CYS A 43 3.47 2.14 -4.11
N ALA A 44 3.26 0.84 -4.25
CA ALA A 44 3.23 -0.09 -3.13
C ALA A 44 4.59 -0.28 -2.46
N ALA A 45 5.68 -0.35 -3.24
CA ALA A 45 7.03 -0.51 -2.68
C ALA A 45 7.42 0.72 -1.86
N THR A 46 7.14 1.91 -2.38
CA THR A 46 7.34 3.20 -1.70
C THR A 46 6.49 3.31 -0.45
N LEU A 47 5.19 2.97 -0.50
CA LEU A 47 4.35 2.98 0.68
C LEU A 47 4.76 1.94 1.73
N SER A 48 5.19 0.75 1.31
CA SER A 48 5.73 -0.27 2.21
C SER A 48 6.94 0.28 2.98
N GLN A 49 7.83 1.00 2.31
CA GLN A 49 9.00 1.61 2.94
C GLN A 49 8.62 2.75 3.91
N PHE A 50 7.59 3.55 3.59
CA PHE A 50 7.01 4.50 4.56
C PHE A 50 6.52 3.79 5.83
N LEU A 51 5.75 2.72 5.67
CA LEU A 51 5.20 1.94 6.77
C LEU A 51 6.31 1.32 7.64
N ILE A 52 7.29 0.66 7.01
CA ILE A 52 8.44 0.06 7.70
C ILE A 52 9.23 1.13 8.47
N ALA A 53 9.54 2.26 7.84
CA ALA A 53 10.28 3.34 8.47
C ALA A 53 9.52 4.00 9.63
N ALA A 54 8.18 3.94 9.62
CA ALA A 54 7.33 4.36 10.73
C ALA A 54 7.22 3.32 11.86
N GLY A 55 7.68 2.09 11.64
CA GLY A 55 7.59 0.97 12.58
C GLY A 55 6.39 0.05 12.37
N VAL A 56 5.62 0.24 11.30
CA VAL A 56 4.57 -0.71 10.87
C VAL A 56 5.24 -1.87 10.14
N ASN A 57 5.29 -3.03 10.79
CA ASN A 57 5.98 -4.20 10.25
C ASN A 57 5.17 -4.87 9.12
N VAL A 58 5.38 -4.42 7.89
CA VAL A 58 4.85 -5.02 6.66
C VAL A 58 6.00 -5.47 5.75
N PRO A 59 5.83 -6.56 4.98
CA PRO A 59 6.79 -6.90 3.93
C PRO A 59 6.76 -5.84 2.83
N VAL A 60 7.89 -5.64 2.16
CA VAL A 60 7.96 -4.80 0.96
C VAL A 60 7.07 -5.42 -0.11
N THR A 61 5.98 -4.74 -0.44
CA THR A 61 4.96 -5.21 -1.37
C THR A 61 5.04 -4.43 -2.66
N LEU A 62 4.97 -5.10 -3.81
CA LEU A 62 5.16 -4.46 -5.10
C LEU A 62 3.84 -4.05 -5.78
N GLY A 63 2.74 -4.75 -5.48
CA GLY A 63 1.42 -4.46 -6.03
C GLY A 63 0.50 -3.67 -5.08
N ALA A 64 -0.19 -2.67 -5.59
CA ALA A 64 -1.10 -1.82 -4.80
C ALA A 64 -2.24 -2.62 -4.15
N GLY A 65 -2.89 -3.51 -4.91
CA GLY A 65 -3.94 -4.39 -4.39
C GLY A 65 -3.45 -5.33 -3.29
N LYS A 66 -2.26 -5.93 -3.46
CA LYS A 66 -1.63 -6.80 -2.45
C LYS A 66 -1.33 -6.03 -1.17
N LEU A 67 -0.81 -4.81 -1.26
CA LEU A 67 -0.54 -3.98 -0.09
C LEU A 67 -1.83 -3.57 0.61
N ALA A 68 -2.87 -3.20 -0.14
CA ALA A 68 -4.18 -2.87 0.41
C ALA A 68 -4.79 -4.07 1.16
N ALA A 69 -4.71 -5.28 0.61
CA ALA A 69 -5.16 -6.51 1.26
C ALA A 69 -4.39 -6.81 2.55
N ARG A 70 -3.06 -6.65 2.53
CA ARG A 70 -2.19 -6.82 3.72
C ARG A 70 -2.56 -5.83 4.83
N LEU A 71 -2.85 -4.57 4.50
CA LEU A 71 -3.24 -3.57 5.49
C LEU A 71 -4.66 -3.78 6.03
N GLY A 72 -5.60 -4.15 5.17
CA GLY A 72 -7.03 -4.23 5.47
C GLY A 72 -7.44 -5.26 6.53
N PRO A 73 -8.76 -5.47 6.69
CA PRO A 73 -9.32 -6.26 7.79
C PRO A 73 -8.80 -7.70 7.92
N GLY A 74 -8.46 -8.34 6.80
CA GLY A 74 -7.94 -9.72 6.77
C GLY A 74 -6.44 -9.84 7.06
N GLY A 75 -5.69 -8.73 7.10
CA GLY A 75 -4.27 -8.71 7.41
C GLY A 75 -4.00 -7.98 8.71
N ARG A 76 -3.76 -6.67 8.64
CA ARG A 76 -3.42 -5.84 9.80
C ARG A 76 -4.61 -5.18 10.50
N GLY A 77 -5.83 -5.41 10.02
CA GLY A 77 -7.03 -4.92 10.67
C GLY A 77 -7.31 -3.44 10.43
N TRP A 78 -6.74 -2.83 9.38
CA TRP A 78 -7.06 -1.44 9.03
C TRP A 78 -8.50 -1.37 8.51
N ASP A 79 -9.23 -0.37 8.99
CA ASP A 79 -10.63 -0.17 8.65
C ASP A 79 -10.75 0.54 7.29
N ARG A 80 -11.73 0.11 6.49
CA ARG A 80 -12.07 0.79 5.23
C ARG A 80 -12.87 2.05 5.53
N VAL A 81 -12.45 3.16 4.96
CA VAL A 81 -13.05 4.48 5.12
C VAL A 81 -13.56 4.96 3.76
N ALA A 82 -14.80 5.45 3.73
CA ALA A 82 -15.41 5.99 2.53
C ALA A 82 -14.76 7.31 2.09
N VAL A 83 -14.79 7.59 0.78
CA VAL A 83 -14.38 8.88 0.23
C VAL A 83 -15.18 10.02 0.87
N GLY A 84 -14.49 11.12 1.21
CA GLY A 84 -15.02 12.22 2.02
C GLY A 84 -14.71 12.09 3.51
N GLY A 85 -14.37 10.87 3.97
CA GLY A 85 -14.02 10.57 5.35
C GLY A 85 -12.51 10.57 5.64
N GLN A 86 -11.66 10.85 4.65
CA GLN A 86 -10.20 10.76 4.77
C GLN A 86 -9.62 11.71 5.82
N ARG A 87 -8.45 11.36 6.36
CA ARG A 87 -7.61 12.19 7.22
C ARG A 87 -6.14 11.88 7.01
N ALA A 88 -5.26 12.71 7.58
CA ALA A 88 -3.83 12.44 7.60
C ALA A 88 -3.54 11.08 8.26
N GLY A 89 -2.64 10.31 7.66
CA GLY A 89 -2.30 8.94 8.07
C GLY A 89 -3.12 7.85 7.39
N ASP A 90 -4.22 8.20 6.70
CA ASP A 90 -4.95 7.24 5.88
C ASP A 90 -4.16 6.88 4.62
N VAL A 91 -4.41 5.69 4.10
CA VAL A 91 -3.86 5.20 2.84
C VAL A 91 -4.97 5.21 1.79
N GLY A 92 -4.81 5.98 0.71
CA GLY A 92 -5.76 6.00 -0.40
C GLY A 92 -5.48 4.87 -1.39
N VAL A 93 -6.54 4.20 -1.84
CA VAL A 93 -6.50 3.15 -2.87
C VAL A 93 -7.35 3.60 -4.04
N THR A 94 -6.75 3.65 -5.23
CA THR A 94 -7.48 3.86 -6.49
C THR A 94 -7.66 2.52 -7.19
N VAL A 95 -8.74 2.41 -7.97
CA VAL A 95 -9.04 1.22 -8.77
C VAL A 95 -9.24 1.67 -10.20
N ASP A 96 -8.43 1.11 -11.10
CA ASP A 96 -8.71 1.21 -12.52
C ASP A 96 -9.71 0.11 -12.89
N ASN A 97 -10.68 0.46 -13.73
CA ASN A 97 -11.67 -0.47 -14.27
C ASN A 97 -11.36 -0.86 -15.72
N THR A 98 -10.26 -0.37 -16.30
CA THR A 98 -9.73 -0.92 -17.54
C THR A 98 -9.20 -2.33 -17.29
N ALA A 99 -9.34 -3.22 -18.27
CA ALA A 99 -9.06 -4.62 -18.05
C ALA A 99 -7.53 -4.88 -17.96
N PRO A 100 -7.05 -5.58 -16.90
CA PRO A 100 -7.83 -6.13 -15.78
C PRO A 100 -8.16 -5.07 -14.71
N ALA A 101 -9.42 -5.03 -14.29
CA ALA A 101 -9.86 -4.09 -13.26
C ALA A 101 -9.19 -4.44 -11.92
N GLY A 102 -8.56 -3.45 -11.28
CA GLY A 102 -7.75 -3.68 -10.09
C GLY A 102 -7.21 -2.40 -9.47
N ALA A 103 -6.65 -2.53 -8.27
CA ALA A 103 -6.04 -1.38 -7.62
C ALA A 103 -4.78 -0.93 -8.38
N ASP A 104 -4.81 0.26 -8.97
CA ASP A 104 -3.76 0.78 -9.86
C ASP A 104 -2.78 1.71 -9.13
N HIS A 105 -3.23 2.39 -8.06
CA HIS A 105 -2.38 3.27 -7.27
C HIS A 105 -2.72 3.21 -5.78
N ILE A 106 -1.68 3.38 -4.96
CA ILE A 106 -1.78 3.46 -3.51
C ILE A 106 -0.86 4.55 -2.97
N TYR A 107 -1.32 5.35 -2.02
CA TYR A 107 -0.57 6.50 -1.51
C TYR A 107 -0.91 6.84 -0.07
N LEU A 108 -0.01 7.57 0.59
CA LEU A 108 -0.20 8.08 1.95
C LEU A 108 -0.84 9.47 1.93
N VAL A 109 -1.92 9.67 2.67
CA VAL A 109 -2.47 10.99 2.96
C VAL A 109 -1.67 11.62 4.09
N VAL A 110 -1.08 12.79 3.87
CA VAL A 110 -0.30 13.52 4.88
C VAL A 110 -1.06 14.73 5.44
N GLU A 111 -2.01 15.24 4.68
CA GLU A 111 -2.89 16.33 5.09
C GLU A 111 -4.25 16.19 4.40
N ARG A 112 -5.32 16.50 5.12
CA ARG A 112 -6.66 16.67 4.56
C ARG A 112 -6.95 18.15 4.39
N VAL A 113 -7.29 18.58 3.18
CA VAL A 113 -7.75 19.95 2.91
C VAL A 113 -9.28 20.01 3.08
N ASP A 114 -10.01 19.14 2.39
CA ASP A 114 -11.47 19.01 2.53
C ASP A 114 -11.97 17.57 2.27
N ALA A 115 -13.21 17.40 1.79
CA ALA A 115 -13.78 16.09 1.47
C ALA A 115 -13.29 15.51 0.13
N ASP A 116 -12.69 16.30 -0.74
CA ASP A 116 -12.13 15.88 -2.02
C ASP A 116 -10.60 16.09 -2.07
N GLU A 117 -10.13 17.27 -1.70
CA GLU A 117 -8.73 17.67 -1.77
C GLU A 117 -7.93 17.19 -0.55
N MET A 118 -6.73 16.69 -0.83
CA MET A 118 -5.76 16.21 0.14
C MET A 118 -4.33 16.41 -0.37
N VAL A 119 -3.39 16.46 0.57
CA VAL A 119 -1.95 16.40 0.27
C VAL A 119 -1.47 14.99 0.53
N ILE A 120 -0.73 14.43 -0.41
CA ILE A 120 -0.27 13.04 -0.37
C ILE A 120 1.24 12.93 -0.56
N ALA A 121 1.80 11.80 -0.13
CA ALA A 121 3.14 11.35 -0.47
C ALA A 121 3.08 9.97 -1.13
N ASP A 122 3.78 9.82 -2.26
CA ASP A 122 3.86 8.58 -3.04
C ASP A 122 5.18 8.52 -3.86
N ASN A 123 5.23 7.67 -4.88
CA ASN A 123 6.36 7.51 -5.78
C ASN A 123 6.40 8.49 -6.97
N GLN A 124 5.32 9.26 -7.22
CA GLN A 124 5.14 10.08 -8.43
C GLN A 124 5.83 11.44 -8.35
N ALA A 125 6.14 11.92 -7.14
CA ALA A 125 6.80 13.21 -6.94
C ALA A 125 7.84 13.14 -5.80
N PRO A 126 8.95 13.89 -5.89
CA PRO A 126 9.96 13.94 -4.82
C PRO A 126 9.47 14.69 -3.57
N ASN A 127 8.32 15.37 -3.66
CA ASN A 127 7.69 16.13 -2.59
C ASN A 127 6.24 15.70 -2.42
N ARG A 128 5.66 16.02 -1.25
CA ARG A 128 4.22 15.94 -1.05
C ARG A 128 3.50 16.84 -2.05
N HIS A 129 2.36 16.40 -2.55
CA HIS A 129 1.63 17.12 -3.59
C HIS A 129 0.12 16.92 -3.47
N ALA A 130 -0.66 17.80 -4.10
CA ALA A 130 -2.11 17.73 -4.08
C ALA A 130 -2.64 16.51 -4.85
N ARG A 131 -3.69 15.89 -4.31
CA ARG A 131 -4.48 14.83 -4.93
C ARG A 131 -5.95 15.09 -4.61
N PHE A 132 -6.82 14.79 -5.55
CA PHE A 132 -8.27 14.86 -5.38
C PHE A 132 -8.84 13.45 -5.34
N ALA A 133 -9.69 13.16 -4.37
CA ALA A 133 -10.32 11.86 -4.23
C ALA A 133 -11.23 11.53 -5.43
N SER A 134 -11.83 12.56 -6.03
CA SER A 134 -12.62 12.52 -7.25
C SER A 134 -11.81 12.16 -8.51
N GLY A 135 -10.48 12.23 -8.46
CA GLY A 135 -9.62 11.86 -9.58
C GLY A 135 -9.54 12.91 -10.68
N GLN A 136 -9.56 14.21 -10.39
CA GLN A 136 -9.46 15.29 -11.39
C GLN A 136 -8.28 15.10 -12.40
N GLY A 137 -8.52 14.39 -13.51
CA GLY A 137 -7.48 14.00 -14.49
C GLY A 137 -6.56 12.83 -14.06
N LYS A 138 -6.87 12.12 -12.97
CA LYS A 138 -6.15 10.92 -12.49
C LYS A 138 -7.17 9.83 -12.10
N THR A 139 -6.73 8.60 -11.83
CA THR A 139 -7.65 7.58 -11.30
C THR A 139 -8.26 8.01 -9.97
N ARG A 140 -9.59 7.86 -9.88
CA ARG A 140 -10.39 8.19 -8.69
C ARG A 140 -10.05 7.26 -7.53
N THR A 141 -10.06 7.80 -6.32
CA THR A 141 -9.95 6.99 -5.09
C THR A 141 -11.23 6.18 -4.91
N ASP A 142 -11.09 4.89 -4.70
CA ASP A 142 -12.24 4.03 -4.41
C ASP A 142 -12.54 3.99 -2.91
N TYR A 143 -11.48 3.94 -2.09
CA TYR A 143 -11.59 3.98 -0.63
C TYR A 143 -10.26 4.36 0.03
N PHE A 144 -10.33 4.58 1.34
CA PHE A 144 -9.19 4.78 2.21
C PHE A 144 -9.05 3.62 3.21
N LEU A 145 -7.84 3.35 3.65
CA LEU A 145 -7.53 2.43 4.74
C LEU A 145 -6.98 3.22 5.92
N ARG A 146 -7.42 2.86 7.11
CA ARG A 146 -7.10 3.57 8.35
C ARG A 146 -6.66 2.61 9.43
N ALA A 147 -5.51 2.88 10.05
CA ALA A 147 -5.05 2.07 11.16
C ALA A 147 -6.12 2.00 12.27
N PRO A 148 -6.33 0.82 12.87
CA PRO A 148 -7.36 0.65 13.88
C PRO A 148 -7.00 1.49 15.10
N GLU A 149 -7.96 2.29 15.56
CA GLU A 149 -7.85 2.97 16.85
C GLU A 149 -7.71 1.93 17.97
N ALA A 150 -7.17 2.33 19.12
CA ALA A 150 -7.19 1.48 20.30
C ALA A 150 -8.65 1.13 20.60
N ARG A 151 -9.09 -0.08 20.25
CA ARG A 151 -10.41 -0.56 20.64
C ARG A 151 -10.37 -0.68 22.16
N GLY A 152 -10.89 0.31 22.85
CA GLY A 152 -11.44 0.09 24.18
C GLY A 152 -12.37 -1.11 24.04
N PHE A 153 -12.07 -2.20 24.76
CA PHE A 153 -12.88 -3.41 24.73
C PHE A 153 -14.34 -3.04 25.04
N ILE A 154 -15.17 -2.97 24.00
CA ILE A 154 -16.60 -3.23 24.14
C ILE A 154 -16.79 -4.61 23.54
N ALA A 155 -16.86 -5.59 24.44
CA ALA A 155 -17.35 -6.91 24.12
C ALA A 155 -18.84 -6.80 23.80
N MET A 156 -19.17 -6.75 22.51
CA MET A 156 -20.50 -7.01 21.93
C MET A 156 -20.21 -7.35 20.47
N ASP A 157 -20.84 -8.29 19.80
CA ASP A 157 -21.56 -9.51 20.09
C ASP A 157 -21.54 -10.20 18.72
N ARG A 158 -21.54 -11.53 18.68
CA ARG A 158 -21.59 -12.27 17.41
C ARG A 158 -22.85 -11.84 16.64
N LEU A 159 -22.66 -11.19 15.51
CA LEU A 159 -23.58 -11.34 14.40
C LEU A 159 -22.81 -11.94 13.24
N ALA A 160 -23.14 -13.21 13.00
CA ALA A 160 -22.75 -13.98 11.85
C ALA A 160 -23.20 -13.28 10.57
N VAL A 161 -22.31 -13.21 9.60
CA VAL A 161 -22.67 -13.31 8.19
C VAL A 161 -21.67 -14.28 7.57
N ASP A 162 -22.12 -15.52 7.41
CA ASP A 162 -21.60 -16.42 6.41
C ASP A 162 -21.88 -15.78 5.03
N ASP A 163 -20.84 -15.50 4.25
CA ASP A 163 -20.69 -16.21 2.97
C ASP A 163 -19.26 -16.05 2.45
N ALA A 164 -18.64 -17.18 2.17
CA ALA A 164 -17.30 -17.27 1.62
C ALA A 164 -17.38 -17.07 0.11
N ALA A 165 -17.16 -15.85 -0.35
CA ALA A 165 -16.84 -15.62 -1.76
C ALA A 165 -15.33 -15.82 -1.97
N THR A 166 -14.96 -17.06 -2.25
CA THR A 166 -13.69 -17.45 -2.86
C THR A 166 -13.50 -16.68 -4.18
N TYR A 167 -12.47 -15.82 -4.25
CA TYR A 167 -12.03 -15.23 -5.53
C TYR A 167 -10.72 -15.91 -5.97
N PRO A 168 -10.67 -16.43 -7.20
CA PRO A 168 -9.50 -17.15 -7.71
C PRO A 168 -8.36 -16.20 -8.09
N ASP A 169 -7.14 -16.59 -7.70
CA ASP A 169 -5.87 -16.07 -8.21
C ASP A 169 -5.77 -16.24 -9.74
N GLN A 170 -5.28 -15.21 -10.46
CA GLN A 170 -4.23 -15.29 -11.52
C GLN A 170 -4.11 -14.03 -12.41
N ASP A 171 -2.88 -13.50 -12.49
CA ASP A 171 -2.09 -13.03 -13.66
C ASP A 171 -2.29 -11.67 -14.41
N GLU A 172 -1.38 -10.71 -14.12
CA GLU A 172 -0.73 -9.59 -14.86
C GLU A 172 -1.39 -8.19 -15.00
N ASP A 173 -1.17 -7.29 -14.02
CA ASP A 173 -0.95 -5.81 -14.11
C ASP A 173 -0.72 -5.17 -12.72
N SER A 174 0.53 -5.04 -12.22
CA SER A 174 0.90 -5.09 -10.76
C SER A 174 0.34 -6.30 -9.98
N ASN A 175 -0.71 -6.93 -10.50
CA ASN A 175 -1.27 -8.20 -10.12
C ASN A 175 -0.14 -9.24 -10.07
N ASP A 176 0.84 -9.16 -10.99
CA ASP A 176 1.89 -10.18 -11.17
C ASP A 176 3.28 -9.63 -11.36
N LEU A 177 3.64 -8.74 -10.45
CA LEU A 177 5.04 -8.67 -10.09
C LEU A 177 5.35 -9.95 -9.29
N PRO A 178 6.24 -10.84 -9.79
CA PRO A 178 6.62 -12.04 -9.06
C PRO A 178 7.25 -11.62 -7.72
N GLU A 179 6.74 -12.16 -6.61
CA GLU A 179 7.30 -11.92 -5.29
C GLU A 179 8.58 -12.77 -5.12
N PRO A 180 9.77 -12.15 -4.99
CA PRO A 180 11.00 -12.90 -4.74
C PRO A 180 11.06 -13.48 -3.32
N PHE A 181 10.14 -13.09 -2.43
CA PHE A 181 10.15 -13.47 -1.02
C PHE A 181 8.77 -13.93 -0.56
N ALA A 182 8.75 -15.00 0.24
CA ALA A 182 7.56 -15.51 0.90
C ALA A 182 7.16 -14.63 2.10
N ASP A 183 5.97 -14.87 2.66
CA ASP A 183 5.41 -14.13 3.81
C ASP A 183 6.28 -14.18 5.09
N ASP A 184 7.29 -15.05 5.14
CA ASP A 184 8.29 -15.15 6.22
C ASP A 184 9.61 -14.40 5.94
N GLY A 185 9.72 -13.72 4.79
CA GLY A 185 10.92 -13.01 4.36
C GLY A 185 12.01 -13.92 3.75
N GLY A 186 11.76 -15.22 3.58
CA GLY A 186 12.64 -16.14 2.86
C GLY A 186 12.42 -16.08 1.33
N PRO A 187 13.41 -16.47 0.51
CA PRO A 187 13.25 -16.52 -0.95
C PRO A 187 12.25 -17.61 -1.39
N THR A 188 11.44 -17.34 -2.42
CA THR A 188 10.46 -18.30 -2.96
C THR A 188 11.11 -19.47 -3.72
N PRO A 189 10.50 -20.68 -3.76
CA PRO A 189 11.13 -21.90 -4.30
C PRO A 189 11.42 -21.89 -5.81
N ALA A 190 10.86 -20.93 -6.56
CA ALA A 190 11.07 -20.82 -8.01
C ALA A 190 12.55 -20.57 -8.39
N ASN A 191 13.36 -20.06 -7.45
CA ASN A 191 14.78 -19.76 -7.67
C ASN A 191 15.76 -20.91 -7.36
N VAL A 192 15.28 -22.09 -6.94
CA VAL A 192 16.20 -23.19 -6.56
C VAL A 192 16.64 -24.05 -7.75
N ASN A 193 15.91 -24.02 -8.86
CA ASN A 193 16.22 -24.87 -10.04
C ASN A 193 17.21 -24.27 -11.04
N GLU A 194 17.48 -22.95 -11.02
CA GLU A 194 18.45 -22.35 -11.96
C GLU A 194 19.91 -22.48 -11.51
N ILE A 195 20.17 -22.80 -10.23
CA ILE A 195 21.54 -22.87 -9.70
C ILE A 195 22.20 -24.25 -9.93
N ARG A 196 21.43 -25.28 -10.31
CA ARG A 196 21.96 -26.65 -10.49
C ARG A 196 22.24 -27.07 -11.94
N GLY A 197 22.01 -26.20 -12.93
CA GLY A 197 22.12 -26.53 -14.35
C GLY A 197 23.44 -26.21 -15.05
N ARG A 198 24.46 -25.65 -14.37
CA ARG A 198 25.78 -25.39 -14.97
C ARG A 198 26.88 -26.19 -14.28
N ARG A 199 27.05 -27.43 -14.72
CA ARG A 199 28.34 -28.13 -14.74
C ARG A 199 28.46 -28.93 -16.02
#